data_AF-A0A4Q6AE38-F1
#
_entry.id   AF-A0A4Q6AE38-F1
#
_cell.length_a   1.000
_cell.length_b   1.000
_cell.length_c   1.000
_cell.angle_alpha   90.00
_cell.angle_beta   90.00
_cell.angle_gamma   90.00
#
_symmetry.space_group_name_H-M   'P 1'
#
loop_
_entity.id
_entity.type
_entity.pdbx_description
1 polymer ?
#
loop_
_entity_poly.entity_id
_entity_poly.type
_entity_poly.pdbx_seq_one_letter_code
_entity_poly.pdbx_strand_id
1 'polypeptide(L)'
;FLRNIDDDQRMEGLRSTEIQYETFPLESSGDYSFRVGDCAYSRQSNLDYLQFGRHLLHVSEGIDAEARNEFLCLSGGQPGGYDVTKPRSTYVHAIGLLADDAKKLADEGTAVVWSPRSNIALYGNTASVTLLRNQGVNVALGTDWVPSGSAHLLREMQCAADLNDNNFNGALSDRDLYLMMTTKAASAMKVEQQIGRIAKGWIADIAVYRDLKEANAYRSLMKSEAKDTVLVLRGGKPLYGDQDLLNGIGSSCQAIDICGVSKSICFADEGKGLASTGITDIQALITKMEASSASYPLYFCEAPKDEPSCSPVRQGEYNGPTSADFDGDGVKDNADNCPKVFNPIRPLDNGKQADYDGDGLGDVCDLCPLSSD
;
A
#
# COMPACT_ATOMS: atom_id res chain seq x y z
N PHE A 1 9.96 1.22 -13.46
CA PHE A 1 10.98 0.23 -13.11
C PHE A 1 10.69 -0.37 -11.76
N LEU A 2 9.99 -1.50 -11.73
CA LEU A 2 9.72 -2.22 -10.49
C LEU A 2 10.29 -3.62 -10.64
N ARG A 3 10.72 -4.21 -9.52
CA ARG A 3 11.01 -5.63 -9.47
C ARG A 3 9.68 -6.36 -9.31
N ASN A 4 9.40 -7.30 -10.21
CA ASN A 4 8.37 -8.29 -9.94
C ASN A 4 9.03 -9.44 -9.20
N ILE A 5 8.67 -9.64 -7.93
CA ILE A 5 9.23 -10.70 -7.08
C ILE A 5 8.53 -12.05 -7.28
N ASP A 6 7.47 -12.05 -8.09
CA ASP A 6 6.73 -13.23 -8.53
C ASP A 6 7.34 -13.81 -9.84
N ASP A 7 8.23 -13.05 -10.48
CA ASP A 7 8.94 -13.43 -11.70
C ASP A 7 10.44 -13.59 -11.39
N ASP A 8 11.06 -14.66 -11.89
CA ASP A 8 12.50 -14.89 -11.74
C ASP A 8 13.35 -14.02 -12.68
N GLN A 9 12.69 -13.34 -13.63
CA GLN A 9 13.31 -12.37 -14.50
C GLN A 9 13.64 -11.09 -13.74
N ARG A 10 14.81 -10.51 -14.05
CA ARG A 10 15.25 -9.22 -13.49
C ARG A 10 15.32 -9.24 -11.96
N MET A 11 15.92 -10.29 -11.42
CA MET A 11 16.13 -10.43 -9.97
C MET A 11 17.47 -9.86 -9.48
N GLU A 12 18.44 -9.60 -10.36
CA GLU A 12 19.76 -9.00 -10.05
C GLU A 12 20.39 -9.47 -8.71
N GLY A 13 20.34 -10.78 -8.46
CA GLY A 13 20.89 -11.40 -7.26
C GLY A 13 19.92 -11.58 -6.10
N LEU A 14 18.70 -11.05 -6.19
CA LEU A 14 17.63 -11.32 -5.24
C LEU A 14 17.20 -12.77 -5.37
N ARG A 15 17.33 -13.52 -4.28
CA ARG A 15 16.86 -14.89 -4.18
C ARG A 15 15.56 -14.87 -3.41
N SER A 16 14.47 -15.19 -4.08
CA SER A 16 13.17 -15.28 -3.45
C SER A 16 12.50 -16.56 -3.91
N THR A 17 11.66 -17.15 -3.06
CA THR A 17 10.69 -18.13 -3.57
C THR A 17 9.59 -17.36 -4.28
N GLU A 18 8.82 -17.99 -5.15
CA GLU A 18 7.63 -17.33 -5.70
C GLU A 18 6.71 -16.86 -4.57
N ILE A 19 6.08 -15.70 -4.74
CA ILE A 19 4.96 -15.27 -3.91
C ILE A 19 3.70 -15.64 -4.67
N GLN A 20 2.82 -16.36 -3.98
CA GLN A 20 1.54 -16.75 -4.54
C GLN A 20 0.54 -15.65 -4.25
N TYR A 21 0.17 -14.95 -5.31
CA TYR A 21 -0.79 -13.87 -5.28
C TYR A 21 -2.21 -14.39 -5.53
N GLU A 22 -3.16 -14.00 -4.69
CA GLU A 22 -4.57 -14.35 -4.84
C GLU A 22 -5.44 -13.12 -4.60
N THR A 23 -6.10 -12.62 -5.65
CA THR A 23 -7.12 -11.56 -5.53
C THR A 23 -8.40 -12.08 -4.86
N PHE A 24 -8.73 -13.36 -5.06
CA PHE A 24 -9.92 -13.97 -4.46
C PHE A 24 -9.51 -15.30 -3.81
N PRO A 25 -8.94 -15.27 -2.58
CA PRO A 25 -8.39 -16.49 -1.96
C PRO A 25 -9.49 -17.52 -1.64
N LEU A 26 -10.71 -17.07 -1.36
CA LEU A 26 -11.83 -17.93 -0.99
C LEU A 26 -12.75 -18.29 -2.17
N GLU A 27 -12.68 -17.56 -3.28
CA GLU A 27 -13.66 -17.65 -4.36
C GLU A 27 -13.01 -17.63 -5.76
N SER A 28 -13.71 -18.15 -6.76
CA SER A 28 -13.27 -18.00 -8.15
C SER A 28 -13.79 -16.68 -8.73
N SER A 29 -13.04 -16.09 -9.66
CA SER A 29 -13.48 -14.89 -10.38
C SER A 29 -14.89 -15.08 -10.97
N GLY A 30 -15.84 -14.25 -10.54
CA GLY A 30 -17.23 -14.29 -10.99
C GLY A 30 -18.20 -15.06 -10.10
N ASP A 31 -17.74 -15.63 -8.98
CA ASP A 31 -18.54 -16.31 -7.96
C ASP A 31 -18.46 -15.57 -6.62
N TYR A 32 -18.90 -14.31 -6.60
CA TYR A 32 -18.85 -13.45 -5.41
C TYR A 32 -20.01 -13.79 -4.46
N SER A 33 -19.73 -14.65 -3.48
CA SER A 33 -20.66 -14.97 -2.40
C SER A 33 -20.38 -14.06 -1.20
N PHE A 34 -21.17 -12.99 -1.12
CA PHE A 34 -21.27 -12.08 0.02
C PHE A 34 -21.78 -12.83 1.26
N ARG A 35 -20.86 -13.47 1.99
CA ARG A 35 -21.17 -14.39 3.12
C ARG A 35 -20.90 -13.77 4.48
N VAL A 36 -21.73 -14.13 5.45
CA VAL A 36 -21.56 -13.80 6.86
C VAL A 36 -21.89 -15.03 7.71
N GLY A 37 -21.03 -15.37 8.66
CA GLY A 37 -21.31 -16.38 9.71
C GLY A 37 -21.06 -17.83 9.31
N ASP A 38 -20.55 -18.08 8.10
CA ASP A 38 -20.03 -19.36 7.65
C ASP A 38 -18.90 -19.17 6.65
N CYS A 39 -18.18 -20.25 6.35
CA CYS A 39 -17.08 -20.22 5.40
C CYS A 39 -17.31 -21.07 4.15
N ALA A 40 -18.55 -21.38 3.77
CA ALA A 40 -18.87 -22.30 2.66
C ALA A 40 -18.62 -21.67 1.26
N TYR A 41 -17.47 -21.03 1.09
CA TYR A 41 -16.91 -20.47 -0.13
C TYR A 41 -16.40 -21.57 -1.08
N SER A 42 -16.39 -21.28 -2.38
CA SER A 42 -16.13 -22.29 -3.42
C SER A 42 -14.67 -22.79 -3.47
N ARG A 43 -13.68 -22.06 -2.94
CA ARG A 43 -12.26 -22.48 -2.92
C ARG A 43 -11.76 -22.96 -1.55
N GLN A 44 -12.59 -22.98 -0.52
CA GLN A 44 -12.12 -23.22 0.85
C GLN A 44 -11.41 -24.57 1.04
N SER A 45 -11.86 -25.62 0.36
CA SER A 45 -11.29 -26.97 0.46
C SER A 45 -9.87 -27.10 -0.11
N ASN A 46 -9.35 -26.08 -0.79
CA ASN A 46 -8.04 -26.10 -1.42
C ASN A 46 -7.01 -25.21 -0.71
N LEU A 47 -7.29 -24.68 0.48
CA LEU A 47 -6.36 -23.74 1.15
C LEU A 47 -5.12 -24.43 1.75
N ASP A 48 -5.01 -25.76 1.71
CA ASP A 48 -3.85 -26.51 2.22
C ASP A 48 -2.51 -26.08 1.58
N TYR A 49 -2.50 -25.64 0.31
CA TYR A 49 -1.25 -25.15 -0.30
C TYR A 49 -0.77 -23.83 0.32
N LEU A 50 -1.67 -23.05 0.94
CA LEU A 50 -1.34 -21.82 1.65
C LEU A 50 -0.56 -22.07 2.95
N GLN A 51 -0.45 -23.33 3.39
CA GLN A 51 0.45 -23.71 4.48
C GLN A 51 1.92 -23.61 4.07
N PHE A 52 2.23 -23.77 2.78
CA PHE A 52 3.59 -23.93 2.26
C PHE A 52 3.89 -22.90 1.18
N GLY A 53 4.13 -21.66 1.59
CA GLY A 53 4.52 -20.64 0.63
C GLY A 53 4.63 -19.27 1.26
N ARG A 54 4.85 -18.27 0.42
CA ARG A 54 4.67 -16.87 0.78
C ARG A 54 3.46 -16.39 0.01
N HIS A 55 2.49 -15.80 0.71
CA HIS A 55 1.20 -15.51 0.13
C HIS A 55 0.89 -14.03 0.24
N LEU A 56 0.35 -13.48 -0.85
CA LEU A 56 -0.18 -12.12 -0.90
C LEU A 56 -1.66 -12.23 -1.27
N LEU A 57 -2.53 -12.07 -0.28
CA LEU A 57 -3.95 -12.35 -0.39
C LEU A 57 -4.75 -11.06 -0.24
N HIS A 58 -5.75 -10.80 -1.09
CA HIS A 58 -6.73 -9.75 -0.78
C HIS A 58 -7.68 -10.31 0.27
N VAL A 59 -7.76 -9.63 1.41
CA VAL A 59 -8.56 -10.09 2.56
C VAL A 59 -9.18 -8.90 3.23
N SER A 60 -10.49 -8.97 3.46
CA SER A 60 -11.26 -7.90 4.09
C SER A 60 -11.13 -6.57 3.37
N GLU A 61 -11.18 -6.63 2.04
CA GLU A 61 -11.30 -5.46 1.18
C GLU A 61 -12.75 -4.95 1.17
N GLY A 62 -13.13 -4.25 2.23
CA GLY A 62 -14.46 -3.65 2.36
C GLY A 62 -14.77 -3.19 3.77
N ILE A 63 -15.95 -2.61 3.93
CA ILE A 63 -16.44 -1.99 5.17
C ILE A 63 -17.67 -2.71 5.74
N ASP A 64 -18.06 -3.82 5.13
CA ASP A 64 -19.22 -4.61 5.50
C ASP A 64 -18.82 -5.90 6.25
N ALA A 65 -19.83 -6.59 6.76
CA ALA A 65 -19.63 -7.79 7.57
C ALA A 65 -19.07 -8.95 6.72
N GLU A 66 -19.38 -8.95 5.42
CA GLU A 66 -18.91 -9.89 4.42
C GLU A 66 -17.40 -9.77 4.22
N ALA A 67 -16.88 -8.56 4.07
CA ALA A 67 -15.44 -8.33 4.01
C ALA A 67 -14.75 -8.84 5.29
N ARG A 68 -15.31 -8.58 6.47
CA ARG A 68 -14.75 -9.13 7.73
C ARG A 68 -14.81 -10.66 7.76
N ASN A 69 -15.88 -11.27 7.23
CA ASN A 69 -16.05 -12.72 7.23
C ASN A 69 -14.91 -13.45 6.50
N GLU A 70 -14.34 -12.86 5.44
CA GLU A 70 -13.17 -13.41 4.75
C GLU A 70 -11.99 -13.63 5.71
N PHE A 71 -11.66 -12.61 6.52
CA PHE A 71 -10.62 -12.72 7.53
C PHE A 71 -10.97 -13.80 8.56
N LEU A 72 -12.20 -13.81 9.06
CA LEU A 72 -12.59 -14.78 10.07
C LEU A 72 -12.52 -16.23 9.53
N CYS A 73 -12.79 -16.43 8.24
CA CYS A 73 -12.63 -17.73 7.60
C CYS A 73 -11.16 -18.10 7.37
N LEU A 74 -10.30 -17.15 6.99
CA LEU A 74 -8.86 -17.35 6.76
C LEU A 74 -8.01 -17.34 8.04
N SER A 75 -8.60 -16.99 9.18
CA SER A 75 -7.97 -17.06 10.51
C SER A 75 -8.47 -18.24 11.34
N GLY A 76 -9.44 -19.02 10.81
CA GLY A 76 -10.09 -20.11 11.54
C GLY A 76 -11.09 -19.67 12.62
N GLY A 77 -11.46 -18.38 12.64
CA GLY A 77 -12.41 -17.80 13.60
C GLY A 77 -13.88 -18.10 13.32
N GLN A 78 -14.23 -18.59 12.13
CA GLN A 78 -15.60 -18.98 11.76
C GLN A 78 -15.75 -20.50 11.58
N PRO A 79 -16.96 -21.07 11.79
CA PRO A 79 -17.23 -22.47 11.51
C PRO A 79 -16.89 -22.86 10.06
N GLY A 80 -16.08 -23.90 9.91
CA GLY A 80 -15.56 -24.33 8.62
C GLY A 80 -14.30 -23.58 8.18
N GLY A 81 -13.87 -22.54 8.90
CA GLY A 81 -12.67 -21.75 8.64
C GLY A 81 -11.36 -22.56 8.64
N TYR A 82 -10.35 -22.00 7.98
CA TYR A 82 -9.02 -22.59 7.86
C TYR A 82 -7.94 -21.52 8.07
N ASP A 83 -7.11 -21.70 9.11
CA ASP A 83 -6.15 -20.68 9.54
C ASP A 83 -4.90 -20.63 8.64
N VAL A 84 -4.89 -19.65 7.72
CA VAL A 84 -3.74 -19.23 6.91
C VAL A 84 -3.19 -17.88 7.36
N THR A 85 -3.68 -17.34 8.47
CA THR A 85 -3.11 -16.16 9.14
C THR A 85 -1.83 -16.59 9.83
N LYS A 86 -0.71 -16.56 9.08
CA LYS A 86 0.60 -17.10 9.47
C LYS A 86 1.73 -16.15 9.12
N PRO A 87 2.97 -16.38 9.62
CA PRO A 87 4.10 -15.47 9.41
C PRO A 87 4.55 -15.30 7.95
N ARG A 88 4.05 -16.10 7.01
CA ARG A 88 4.37 -16.01 5.58
C ARG A 88 3.24 -15.43 4.73
N SER A 89 2.14 -15.05 5.35
CA SER A 89 1.00 -14.41 4.71
C SER A 89 1.10 -12.89 4.83
N THR A 90 0.65 -12.21 3.79
CA THR A 90 0.45 -10.77 3.76
C THR A 90 -0.95 -10.50 3.21
N TYR A 91 -1.73 -9.69 3.92
CA TYR A 91 -3.08 -9.32 3.52
C TYR A 91 -3.09 -7.93 2.88
N VAL A 92 -3.63 -7.83 1.67
CA VAL A 92 -3.86 -6.55 0.99
C VAL A 92 -5.20 -5.99 1.47
N HIS A 93 -5.27 -4.68 1.63
CA HIS A 93 -6.44 -3.92 2.08
C HIS A 93 -6.68 -4.02 3.59
N ALA A 94 -7.27 -5.10 4.10
CA ALA A 94 -7.56 -5.28 5.53
C ALA A 94 -8.41 -4.14 6.14
N ILE A 95 -9.41 -3.64 5.40
CA ILE A 95 -10.29 -2.53 5.81
C ILE A 95 -11.31 -2.98 6.86
N GLY A 96 -11.84 -4.19 6.70
CA GLY A 96 -12.92 -4.74 7.54
C GLY A 96 -12.49 -5.30 8.89
N LEU A 97 -11.22 -5.12 9.28
CA LEU A 97 -10.69 -5.69 10.51
C LEU A 97 -11.10 -4.89 11.75
N LEU A 98 -11.24 -5.59 12.89
CA LEU A 98 -11.42 -5.05 14.24
C LEU A 98 -10.16 -5.22 15.11
N ALA A 99 -10.20 -4.71 16.35
CA ALA A 99 -9.08 -4.75 17.29
C ALA A 99 -8.55 -6.18 17.57
N ASP A 100 -9.44 -7.15 17.77
CA ASP A 100 -9.09 -8.56 17.98
C ASP A 100 -8.51 -9.22 16.72
N ASP A 101 -9.04 -8.88 15.55
CA ASP A 101 -8.51 -9.30 14.26
C ASP A 101 -7.08 -8.78 14.05
N ALA A 102 -6.85 -7.48 14.32
CA ALA A 102 -5.53 -6.86 14.25
C ALA A 102 -4.52 -7.50 15.21
N LYS A 103 -4.96 -7.81 16.44
CA LYS A 103 -4.14 -8.54 17.41
C LYS A 103 -3.76 -9.93 16.92
N LYS A 104 -4.68 -10.68 16.31
CA LYS A 104 -4.39 -11.99 15.71
C LYS A 104 -3.36 -11.88 14.59
N LEU A 105 -3.45 -10.87 13.72
CA LEU A 105 -2.42 -10.62 12.69
C LEU A 105 -1.04 -10.39 13.32
N ALA A 106 -0.96 -9.57 14.37
CA ALA A 106 0.29 -9.28 15.06
C ALA A 106 0.88 -10.53 15.72
N ASP A 107 0.07 -11.29 16.45
CA ASP A 107 0.50 -12.50 17.16
C ASP A 107 1.01 -13.59 16.19
N GLU A 108 0.40 -13.70 15.02
CA GLU A 108 0.79 -14.67 13.99
C GLU A 108 1.84 -14.13 13.00
N GLY A 109 2.26 -12.88 13.14
CA GLY A 109 3.25 -12.26 12.24
C GLY A 109 2.79 -12.10 10.79
N THR A 110 1.47 -12.06 10.55
CA THR A 110 0.89 -11.73 9.24
C THR A 110 1.03 -10.23 8.99
N ALA A 111 1.54 -9.88 7.80
CA ALA A 111 1.71 -8.48 7.41
C ALA A 111 0.47 -7.93 6.69
N VAL A 112 0.38 -6.61 6.58
CA VAL A 112 -0.68 -5.92 5.81
C VAL A 112 -0.03 -5.03 4.74
N VAL A 113 -0.57 -5.03 3.53
CA VAL A 113 -0.31 -4.01 2.50
C VAL A 113 -1.48 -3.04 2.49
N TRP A 114 -1.21 -1.82 2.95
CA TRP A 114 -2.14 -0.71 3.00
C TRP A 114 -2.06 0.08 1.70
N SER A 115 -3.21 0.30 1.05
CA SER A 115 -3.33 1.04 -0.21
C SER A 115 -4.39 2.15 -0.04
N PRO A 116 -4.08 3.20 0.74
CA PRO A 116 -5.06 4.19 1.17
C PRO A 116 -5.86 4.81 0.03
N ARG A 117 -5.20 5.15 -1.09
CA ARG A 117 -5.90 5.81 -2.20
C ARG A 117 -6.96 4.90 -2.82
N SER A 118 -6.62 3.64 -3.07
CA SER A 118 -7.58 2.68 -3.62
C SER A 118 -8.71 2.40 -2.65
N ASN A 119 -8.40 2.25 -1.35
CA ASN A 119 -9.44 2.02 -0.36
C ASN A 119 -10.43 3.19 -0.30
N ILE A 120 -9.93 4.43 -0.27
CA ILE A 120 -10.77 5.62 -0.22
C ILE A 120 -11.61 5.76 -1.50
N ALA A 121 -11.00 5.53 -2.66
CA ALA A 121 -11.70 5.62 -3.93
C ALA A 121 -12.87 4.63 -4.03
N LEU A 122 -12.72 3.43 -3.48
CA LEU A 122 -13.71 2.36 -3.56
C LEU A 122 -14.74 2.38 -2.42
N TYR A 123 -14.31 2.74 -1.20
CA TYR A 123 -15.11 2.55 0.02
C TYR A 123 -15.37 3.84 0.81
N GLY A 124 -14.76 4.95 0.42
CA GLY A 124 -14.72 6.20 1.20
C GLY A 124 -13.90 6.09 2.49
N ASN A 125 -13.39 4.91 2.82
CA ASN A 125 -12.69 4.56 4.05
C ASN A 125 -11.38 3.81 3.72
N THR A 126 -10.53 3.60 4.71
CA THR A 126 -9.31 2.81 4.56
C THR A 126 -9.05 1.95 5.80
N ALA A 127 -8.08 1.04 5.71
CA ALA A 127 -7.66 0.24 6.86
C ALA A 127 -7.29 1.12 8.04
N SER A 128 -7.68 0.71 9.25
CA SER A 128 -7.35 1.38 10.51
C SER A 128 -5.85 1.26 10.81
N VAL A 129 -5.02 2.01 10.08
CA VAL A 129 -3.56 1.88 10.12
C VAL A 129 -2.97 2.23 11.49
N THR A 130 -3.62 3.13 12.23
CA THR A 130 -3.22 3.50 13.60
C THR A 130 -3.44 2.31 14.55
N LEU A 131 -4.61 1.67 14.50
CA LEU A 131 -4.90 0.43 15.23
C LEU A 131 -3.91 -0.68 14.88
N LEU A 132 -3.73 -0.97 13.58
CA LEU A 132 -2.79 -2.00 13.12
C LEU A 132 -1.37 -1.74 13.65
N ARG A 133 -0.91 -0.48 13.60
CA ARG A 133 0.40 -0.08 14.12
C ARG A 133 0.49 -0.25 15.64
N ASN A 134 -0.53 0.18 16.39
CA ASN A 134 -0.55 0.06 17.85
C ASN A 134 -0.54 -1.39 18.31
N GLN A 135 -1.22 -2.28 17.57
CA GLN A 135 -1.19 -3.74 17.80
C GLN A 135 0.13 -4.41 17.37
N GLY A 136 1.03 -3.70 16.69
CA GLY A 136 2.32 -4.24 16.26
C GLY A 136 2.31 -4.96 14.92
N VAL A 137 1.25 -4.80 14.11
CA VAL A 137 1.16 -5.39 12.77
C VAL A 137 2.23 -4.78 11.85
N ASN A 138 2.87 -5.61 11.03
CA ASN A 138 3.79 -5.13 10.01
C ASN A 138 3.01 -4.58 8.81
N VAL A 139 2.78 -3.27 8.78
CA VAL A 139 2.11 -2.59 7.66
C VAL A 139 3.13 -2.10 6.61
N ALA A 140 2.91 -2.45 5.35
CA ALA A 140 3.62 -1.96 4.17
C ALA A 140 2.69 -1.08 3.33
N LEU A 141 3.24 -0.24 2.45
CA LEU A 141 2.47 0.62 1.55
C LEU A 141 2.42 0.02 0.13
N GLY A 142 1.25 0.01 -0.50
CA GLY A 142 1.05 -0.46 -1.88
C GLY A 142 0.18 0.51 -2.67
N THR A 143 0.40 0.59 -3.99
CA THR A 143 -0.38 1.49 -4.87
C THR A 143 -1.71 0.89 -5.31
N ASP A 144 -1.84 -0.44 -5.24
CA ASP A 144 -2.94 -1.20 -5.82
C ASP A 144 -3.12 -0.92 -7.34
N TRP A 145 -4.31 -1.18 -7.88
CA TRP A 145 -4.65 -1.06 -9.29
C TRP A 145 -4.81 0.41 -9.73
N VAL A 146 -4.07 0.81 -10.76
CA VAL A 146 -3.98 2.20 -11.26
C VAL A 146 -5.33 2.96 -11.39
N PRO A 147 -6.45 2.34 -11.84
CA PRO A 147 -7.76 3.02 -11.91
C PRO A 147 -8.36 3.44 -10.57
N SER A 148 -8.05 2.75 -9.47
CA SER A 148 -8.52 3.10 -8.11
C SER A 148 -7.39 3.62 -7.20
N GLY A 149 -6.15 3.24 -7.49
CA GLY A 149 -4.97 3.55 -6.69
C GLY A 149 -4.10 4.67 -7.22
N SER A 150 -2.86 4.72 -6.74
CA SER A 150 -1.89 5.75 -7.16
C SER A 150 -1.19 5.44 -8.46
N ALA A 151 -0.80 6.48 -9.20
CA ALA A 151 -0.01 6.33 -10.42
C ALA A 151 1.38 5.71 -10.17
N HIS A 152 1.96 5.97 -9.00
CA HIS A 152 3.22 5.38 -8.54
C HIS A 152 3.39 5.52 -7.03
N LEU A 153 4.39 4.82 -6.48
CA LEU A 153 4.58 4.69 -5.02
C LEU A 153 4.84 6.03 -4.30
N LEU A 154 5.50 7.01 -4.93
CA LEU A 154 5.64 8.36 -4.32
C LEU A 154 4.29 9.06 -4.16
N ARG A 155 3.35 8.88 -5.09
CA ARG A 155 1.99 9.45 -4.98
C ARG A 155 1.18 8.76 -3.87
N GLU A 156 1.37 7.46 -3.68
CA GLU A 156 0.78 6.73 -2.56
C GLU A 156 1.37 7.19 -1.23
N MET A 157 2.68 7.46 -1.18
CA MET A 157 3.35 8.02 0.01
C MET A 157 2.80 9.39 0.37
N GLN A 158 2.56 10.25 -0.63
CA GLN A 158 1.93 11.55 -0.45
C GLN A 158 0.50 11.39 0.08
N CYS A 159 -0.30 10.47 -0.49
CA CYS A 159 -1.62 10.12 0.02
C CYS A 159 -1.60 9.72 1.50
N ALA A 160 -0.70 8.81 1.87
CA ALA A 160 -0.57 8.34 3.25
C ALA A 160 -0.11 9.45 4.21
N ALA A 161 0.79 10.33 3.77
CA ALA A 161 1.25 11.48 4.53
C ALA A 161 0.15 12.53 4.73
N ASP A 162 -0.62 12.84 3.68
CA ASP A 162 -1.72 13.78 3.73
C ASP A 162 -2.84 13.27 4.65
N LEU A 163 -3.19 11.98 4.58
CA LEU A 163 -4.11 11.36 5.54
C LEU A 163 -3.59 11.43 6.97
N ASN A 164 -2.30 11.15 7.17
CA ASN A 164 -1.73 11.20 8.51
C ASN A 164 -1.76 12.61 9.11
N ASP A 165 -1.46 13.62 8.31
CA ASP A 165 -1.41 15.01 8.75
C ASP A 165 -2.83 15.58 8.99
N ASN A 166 -3.84 15.18 8.20
CA ASN A 166 -5.17 15.78 8.23
C ASN A 166 -6.25 14.93 8.93
N ASN A 167 -6.10 13.61 8.97
CA ASN A 167 -7.14 12.68 9.44
C ASN A 167 -6.66 11.80 10.61
N PHE A 168 -5.35 11.58 10.78
CA PHE A 168 -4.84 10.69 11.84
C PHE A 168 -4.03 11.41 12.92
N ASN A 169 -4.14 12.74 13.02
CA ASN A 169 -3.47 13.56 14.05
C ASN A 169 -1.96 13.31 14.17
N GLY A 170 -1.28 13.03 13.05
CA GLY A 170 0.15 12.74 13.03
C GLY A 170 0.54 11.45 13.75
N ALA A 171 -0.36 10.47 13.88
CA ALA A 171 -0.12 9.21 14.59
C ALA A 171 1.10 8.43 14.05
N LEU A 172 1.38 8.54 12.75
CA LEU A 172 2.55 7.97 12.08
C LEU A 172 3.63 9.04 11.95
N SER A 173 4.86 8.72 12.37
CA SER A 173 5.99 9.60 12.09
C SER A 173 6.40 9.52 10.62
N ASP A 174 7.10 10.54 10.10
CA ASP A 174 7.61 10.47 8.72
C ASP A 174 8.53 9.27 8.49
N ARG A 175 9.23 8.84 9.55
CA ARG A 175 10.05 7.63 9.53
C ARG A 175 9.20 6.36 9.43
N ASP A 176 8.04 6.32 10.09
CA ASP A 176 7.13 5.16 9.99
C ASP A 176 6.65 4.99 8.55
N LEU A 177 6.18 6.07 7.91
CA LEU A 177 5.75 6.08 6.51
C LEU A 177 6.89 5.66 5.55
N TYR A 178 8.10 6.17 5.76
CA TYR A 178 9.28 5.73 5.00
C TYR A 178 9.57 4.22 5.16
N LEU A 179 9.43 3.69 6.39
CA LEU A 179 9.66 2.28 6.66
C LEU A 179 8.61 1.39 6.01
N MET A 180 7.36 1.85 5.90
CA MET A 180 6.26 1.14 5.19
C MET A 180 6.61 0.87 3.72
N MET A 181 7.36 1.73 3.05
CA MET A 181 7.81 1.56 1.66
C MET A 181 9.14 0.82 1.49
N THR A 182 9.89 0.61 2.58
CA THR A 182 11.26 0.08 2.51
C THR A 182 11.39 -1.22 3.29
N THR A 183 11.82 -1.16 4.55
CA THR A 183 12.09 -2.34 5.37
C THR A 183 10.81 -3.14 5.66
N LYS A 184 9.68 -2.49 5.92
CA LYS A 184 8.42 -3.18 6.22
C LYS A 184 7.84 -3.86 4.98
N ALA A 185 7.92 -3.21 3.81
CA ALA A 185 7.59 -3.83 2.52
C ALA A 185 8.45 -5.06 2.23
N ALA A 186 9.77 -4.97 2.42
CA ALA A 186 10.65 -6.12 2.26
C ALA A 186 10.31 -7.27 3.22
N SER A 187 9.93 -6.96 4.46
CA SER A 187 9.54 -7.98 5.46
C SER A 187 8.16 -8.57 5.21
N ALA A 188 7.20 -7.79 4.70
CA ALA A 188 5.91 -8.31 4.24
C ALA A 188 6.13 -9.37 3.16
N MET A 189 7.05 -9.11 2.22
CA MET A 189 7.41 -10.05 1.15
C MET A 189 8.44 -11.12 1.56
N LYS A 190 8.87 -11.14 2.84
CA LYS A 190 9.89 -12.05 3.40
C LYS A 190 11.22 -12.06 2.62
N VAL A 191 11.69 -10.88 2.24
CA VAL A 191 12.97 -10.64 1.54
C VAL A 191 13.84 -9.58 2.25
N GLU A 192 13.51 -9.23 3.49
CA GLU A 192 14.19 -8.21 4.30
C GLU A 192 15.67 -8.52 4.59
N GLN A 193 16.08 -9.77 4.44
CA GLN A 193 17.48 -10.21 4.57
C GLN A 193 18.34 -9.87 3.34
N GLN A 194 17.73 -9.33 2.28
CA GLN A 194 18.41 -9.02 1.02
C GLN A 194 18.16 -7.60 0.52
N ILE A 195 16.99 -7.02 0.79
CA ILE A 195 16.62 -5.65 0.36
C ILE A 195 15.90 -4.87 1.46
N GLY A 196 15.55 -3.61 1.18
CA GLY A 196 14.82 -2.72 2.08
C GLY A 196 15.71 -2.01 3.11
N ARG A 197 17.03 -2.21 3.07
CA ARG A 197 18.03 -1.62 3.98
C ARG A 197 19.33 -1.34 3.22
N ILE A 198 20.01 -0.25 3.58
CA ILE A 198 21.39 0.01 3.14
C ILE A 198 22.33 -0.61 4.17
N ALA A 199 22.80 -1.82 3.90
CA ALA A 199 23.70 -2.57 4.77
C ALA A 199 24.67 -3.45 3.96
N LYS A 200 25.84 -3.76 4.54
CA LYS A 200 26.81 -4.66 3.89
C LYS A 200 26.20 -6.05 3.69
N GLY A 201 26.21 -6.54 2.46
CA GLY A 201 25.65 -7.84 2.08
C GLY A 201 24.22 -7.76 1.51
N TRP A 202 23.56 -6.61 1.59
CA TRP A 202 22.27 -6.37 0.94
C TRP A 202 22.49 -5.97 -0.53
N ILE A 203 21.48 -6.23 -1.34
CA ILE A 203 21.43 -5.88 -2.75
C ILE A 203 21.32 -4.36 -2.89
N ALA A 204 22.05 -3.80 -3.85
CA ALA A 204 22.08 -2.37 -4.12
C ALA A 204 20.82 -1.90 -4.88
N ASP A 205 19.65 -2.11 -4.28
CA ASP A 205 18.39 -1.48 -4.65
C ASP A 205 18.32 -0.13 -3.93
N ILE A 206 18.70 0.94 -4.64
CA ILE A 206 18.95 2.26 -4.04
C ILE A 206 18.26 3.32 -4.87
N ALA A 207 17.50 4.19 -4.23
CA ALA A 207 17.00 5.42 -4.81
C ALA A 207 17.59 6.62 -4.05
N VAL A 208 18.03 7.63 -4.81
CA VAL A 208 18.61 8.88 -4.30
C VAL A 208 17.73 10.02 -4.75
N TYR A 209 17.36 10.88 -3.82
CA TYR A 209 16.47 12.01 -4.03
C TYR A 209 17.18 13.31 -3.64
N ARG A 210 16.81 14.40 -4.30
CA ARG A 210 17.26 15.73 -3.92
C ARG A 210 16.66 16.11 -2.56
N ASP A 211 17.46 16.71 -1.70
CA ASP A 211 16.95 17.27 -0.46
C ASP A 211 16.19 18.58 -0.76
N LEU A 212 14.87 18.54 -0.60
CA LEU A 212 13.95 19.65 -0.83
C LEU A 212 13.91 20.66 0.32
N LYS A 213 14.73 20.46 1.38
CA LYS A 213 14.78 21.34 2.57
C LYS A 213 13.46 21.43 3.33
N GLU A 214 12.75 20.30 3.37
CA GLU A 214 11.58 20.13 4.21
C GLU A 214 11.95 19.93 5.69
N ALA A 215 10.94 19.75 6.55
CA ALA A 215 11.13 19.59 7.99
C ALA A 215 12.15 18.48 8.37
N ASN A 216 12.26 17.43 7.55
CA ASN A 216 13.28 16.40 7.66
C ASN A 216 13.48 15.67 6.30
N ALA A 217 14.47 14.79 6.22
CA ALA A 217 14.80 14.07 4.99
C ALA A 217 13.68 13.13 4.50
N TYR A 218 12.89 12.55 5.40
CA TYR A 218 11.75 11.71 5.02
C TYR A 218 10.64 12.56 4.38
N ARG A 219 10.39 13.77 4.91
CA ARG A 219 9.43 14.70 4.32
C ARG A 219 9.89 15.24 2.96
N SER A 220 11.20 15.48 2.79
CA SER A 220 11.78 15.80 1.47
C SER A 220 11.52 14.66 0.46
N LEU A 221 11.67 13.40 0.87
CA LEU A 221 11.33 12.24 0.03
C LEU A 221 9.84 12.19 -0.32
N MET A 222 8.94 12.38 0.65
CA MET A 222 7.49 12.36 0.42
C MET A 222 7.07 13.38 -0.64
N LYS A 223 7.64 14.58 -0.61
CA LYS A 223 7.34 15.64 -1.57
C LYS A 223 8.14 15.56 -2.87
N SER A 224 9.02 14.57 -3.01
CA SER A 224 9.81 14.40 -4.22
C SER A 224 8.96 13.87 -5.37
N GLU A 225 9.23 14.38 -6.57
CA GLU A 225 8.66 13.86 -7.81
C GLU A 225 9.74 13.20 -8.68
N ALA A 226 9.37 12.73 -9.87
CA ALA A 226 10.32 12.15 -10.83
C ALA A 226 11.51 13.09 -11.11
N LYS A 227 11.25 14.40 -11.27
CA LYS A 227 12.28 15.43 -11.48
C LYS A 227 13.28 15.56 -10.32
N ASP A 228 12.89 15.18 -9.11
CA ASP A 228 13.73 15.30 -7.90
C ASP A 228 14.54 14.04 -7.61
N THR A 229 14.24 12.94 -8.32
CA THR A 229 14.99 11.69 -8.24
C THR A 229 16.33 11.82 -8.96
N VAL A 230 17.43 11.72 -8.21
CA VAL A 230 18.81 11.88 -8.71
C VAL A 230 19.32 10.59 -9.33
N LEU A 231 19.00 9.44 -8.73
CA LEU A 231 19.48 8.12 -9.18
C LEU A 231 18.56 7.01 -8.69
N VAL A 232 18.29 6.03 -9.54
CA VAL A 232 17.64 4.75 -9.19
C VAL A 232 18.53 3.61 -9.66
N LEU A 233 18.87 2.73 -8.73
CA LEU A 233 19.62 1.50 -8.95
C LEU A 233 18.75 0.29 -8.60
N ARG A 234 18.83 -0.76 -9.42
CA ARG A 234 18.32 -2.11 -9.10
C ARG A 234 19.47 -3.10 -9.22
N GLY A 235 19.83 -3.74 -8.11
CA GLY A 235 21.02 -4.59 -8.00
C GLY A 235 22.31 -3.89 -8.43
N GLY A 236 22.42 -2.59 -8.15
CA GLY A 236 23.56 -1.75 -8.54
C GLY A 236 23.56 -1.31 -10.01
N LYS A 237 22.59 -1.73 -10.83
CA LYS A 237 22.44 -1.27 -12.21
C LYS A 237 21.64 0.03 -12.26
N PRO A 238 22.13 1.10 -12.92
CA PRO A 238 21.37 2.32 -13.09
C PRO A 238 20.15 2.11 -13.98
N LEU A 239 19.01 2.66 -13.57
CA LEU A 239 17.74 2.59 -14.30
C LEU A 239 17.22 3.98 -14.71
N TYR A 240 17.38 4.98 -13.84
CA TYR A 240 16.89 6.33 -14.04
C TYR A 240 17.71 7.31 -13.20
N GLY A 241 17.86 8.56 -13.64
CA GLY A 241 18.55 9.59 -12.86
C GLY A 241 18.90 10.84 -13.64
N ASP A 242 19.65 11.74 -13.00
CA ASP A 242 20.21 12.95 -13.63
C ASP A 242 21.10 12.56 -14.81
N GLN A 243 20.91 13.20 -15.97
CA GLN A 243 21.60 12.84 -17.21
C GLN A 243 23.12 12.91 -17.06
N ASP A 244 23.66 13.97 -16.45
CA ASP A 244 25.10 14.16 -16.27
C ASP A 244 25.71 13.09 -15.34
N LEU A 245 24.98 12.70 -14.30
CA LEU A 245 25.42 11.64 -13.38
C LEU A 245 25.48 10.30 -14.10
N LEU A 246 24.43 9.94 -14.85
CA LEU A 246 24.35 8.69 -15.58
C LEU A 246 25.39 8.60 -16.71
N ASN A 247 25.68 9.72 -17.39
CA ASN A 247 26.78 9.81 -18.35
C ASN A 247 28.14 9.62 -17.67
N GLY A 248 28.35 10.24 -16.50
CA GLY A 248 29.60 10.15 -15.75
C GLY A 248 29.95 8.75 -15.25
N ILE A 249 28.96 7.91 -14.98
CA ILE A 249 29.16 6.49 -14.60
C ILE A 249 29.21 5.54 -15.80
N GLY A 250 29.19 6.05 -17.03
CA GLY A 250 29.35 5.26 -18.26
C GLY A 250 28.13 4.41 -18.64
N SER A 251 26.93 4.81 -18.21
CA SER A 251 25.70 4.06 -18.51
C SER A 251 25.15 4.38 -19.91
N SER A 252 24.65 3.38 -20.64
CA SER A 252 24.05 3.54 -21.98
C SER A 252 22.56 3.85 -21.90
N CYS A 253 22.22 5.02 -21.38
CA CYS A 253 20.84 5.44 -21.11
C CYS A 253 20.38 6.53 -22.09
N GLN A 254 19.08 6.62 -22.32
CA GLN A 254 18.48 7.55 -23.28
C GLN A 254 18.03 8.81 -22.55
N ALA A 255 18.30 9.99 -23.13
CA ALA A 255 17.91 11.26 -22.53
C ALA A 255 16.38 11.44 -22.55
N ILE A 256 15.86 12.10 -21.51
CA ILE A 256 14.47 12.47 -21.37
C ILE A 256 14.37 13.77 -20.56
N ASP A 257 13.57 14.73 -21.01
CA ASP A 257 13.23 15.91 -20.21
C ASP A 257 12.11 15.56 -19.25
N ILE A 258 12.30 15.86 -17.96
CA ILE A 258 11.28 15.69 -16.93
C ILE A 258 11.05 17.04 -16.30
N CYS A 259 10.05 17.75 -16.82
CA CYS A 259 9.62 19.05 -16.28
C CYS A 259 10.74 20.10 -16.30
N GLY A 260 11.52 20.14 -17.38
CA GLY A 260 12.66 21.04 -17.56
C GLY A 260 13.95 20.56 -16.89
N VAL A 261 13.96 19.36 -16.31
CA VAL A 261 15.17 18.74 -15.74
C VAL A 261 15.68 17.65 -16.69
N SER A 262 16.94 17.76 -17.09
CA SER A 262 17.60 16.78 -17.94
C SER A 262 17.86 15.46 -17.20
N LYS A 263 17.14 14.42 -17.60
CA LYS A 263 17.23 13.07 -17.04
C LYS A 263 17.67 12.07 -18.09
N SER A 264 18.04 10.88 -17.63
CA SER A 264 18.28 9.73 -18.49
C SER A 264 17.56 8.50 -17.96
N ILE A 265 17.15 7.62 -18.87
CA ILE A 265 16.45 6.37 -18.58
C ILE A 265 17.13 5.20 -19.31
N CYS A 266 17.44 4.15 -18.57
CA CYS A 266 18.21 3.02 -19.07
C CYS A 266 17.27 1.96 -19.68
N PHE A 267 16.60 2.35 -20.77
CA PHE A 267 15.48 1.61 -21.35
C PHE A 267 15.87 0.30 -22.06
N ALA A 268 17.10 0.19 -22.58
CA ALA A 268 17.47 -0.87 -23.52
C ALA A 268 17.20 -2.30 -23.01
N ASP A 269 17.54 -2.60 -21.76
CA ASP A 269 17.27 -3.91 -21.15
C ASP A 269 15.83 -4.03 -20.64
N GLU A 270 15.30 -2.94 -20.09
CA GLU A 270 13.98 -2.93 -19.45
C GLU A 270 12.82 -2.97 -20.45
N GLY A 271 13.03 -2.42 -21.65
CA GLY A 271 12.06 -2.30 -22.73
C GLY A 271 12.04 -3.48 -23.70
N LYS A 272 12.91 -4.49 -23.55
CA LYS A 272 13.01 -5.62 -24.51
C LYS A 272 11.68 -6.32 -24.77
N GLY A 273 10.86 -6.50 -23.72
CA GLY A 273 9.53 -7.11 -23.84
C GLY A 273 8.52 -6.27 -24.63
N LEU A 274 8.78 -4.98 -24.81
CA LEU A 274 7.92 -4.05 -25.54
C LEU A 274 8.28 -3.93 -27.03
N ALA A 275 9.45 -4.44 -27.44
CA ALA A 275 9.94 -4.34 -28.81
C ALA A 275 8.97 -4.98 -29.83
N SER A 276 8.34 -6.10 -29.46
CA SER A 276 7.30 -6.76 -30.27
C SER A 276 6.05 -5.91 -30.49
N THR A 277 5.86 -4.87 -29.66
CA THR A 277 4.74 -3.92 -29.75
C THR A 277 5.09 -2.63 -30.48
N GLY A 278 6.28 -2.58 -31.11
CA GLY A 278 6.78 -1.41 -31.85
C GLY A 278 7.46 -0.35 -30.96
N ILE A 279 7.66 -0.63 -29.67
CA ILE A 279 8.33 0.28 -28.74
C ILE A 279 9.80 -0.13 -28.61
N THR A 280 10.68 0.56 -29.34
CA THR A 280 12.11 0.25 -29.41
C THR A 280 12.99 1.19 -28.59
N ASP A 281 12.47 2.35 -28.22
CA ASP A 281 13.17 3.38 -27.45
C ASP A 281 12.19 4.13 -26.53
N ILE A 282 12.73 5.03 -25.70
CA ILE A 282 11.94 5.82 -24.77
C ILE A 282 10.96 6.75 -25.48
N GLN A 283 11.35 7.32 -26.63
CA GLN A 283 10.52 8.28 -27.34
C GLN A 283 9.26 7.62 -27.89
N ALA A 284 9.40 6.40 -28.44
CA ALA A 284 8.28 5.57 -28.87
C ALA A 284 7.35 5.23 -27.71
N LEU A 285 7.88 4.97 -26.50
CA LEU A 285 7.06 4.73 -25.32
C LEU A 285 6.30 5.99 -24.92
N ILE A 286 6.98 7.14 -24.82
CA ILE A 286 6.35 8.43 -24.48
C ILE A 286 5.20 8.71 -25.45
N THR A 287 5.45 8.66 -26.76
CA THR A 287 4.43 8.91 -27.78
C THR A 287 3.24 7.96 -27.65
N LYS A 288 3.48 6.68 -27.33
CA LYS A 288 2.40 5.72 -27.12
C LYS A 288 1.57 6.03 -25.87
N MET A 289 2.22 6.41 -24.76
CA MET A 289 1.53 6.76 -23.52
C MET A 289 0.74 8.06 -23.67
N GLU A 290 1.31 9.08 -24.34
CA GLU A 290 0.64 10.35 -24.62
C GLU A 290 -0.59 10.21 -25.54
N ALA A 291 -0.59 9.21 -26.42
CA ALA A 291 -1.73 8.92 -27.29
C ALA A 291 -2.84 8.12 -26.58
N SER A 292 -2.59 7.59 -25.37
CA SER A 292 -3.56 6.81 -24.61
C SER A 292 -4.44 7.73 -23.75
N SER A 293 -5.75 7.69 -23.96
CA SER A 293 -6.72 8.33 -23.05
C SER A 293 -7.06 7.47 -21.84
N ALA A 294 -6.52 6.25 -21.75
CA ALA A 294 -6.85 5.25 -20.73
C ALA A 294 -5.62 4.93 -19.85
N SER A 295 -4.53 5.67 -19.99
CA SER A 295 -3.30 5.43 -19.24
C SER A 295 -2.69 6.74 -18.82
N TYR A 296 -2.05 6.73 -17.66
CA TYR A 296 -1.24 7.88 -17.26
C TYR A 296 -0.04 8.08 -18.19
N PRO A 297 0.41 9.33 -18.41
CA PRO A 297 1.72 9.58 -19.01
C PRO A 297 2.82 8.90 -18.18
N LEU A 298 4.01 8.75 -18.79
CA LEU A 298 5.14 8.08 -18.15
C LEU A 298 5.62 8.82 -16.86
N TYR A 299 5.41 10.13 -16.81
CA TYR A 299 5.72 10.99 -15.68
C TYR A 299 4.75 12.17 -15.64
N PHE A 300 4.75 12.90 -14.53
CA PHE A 300 3.93 14.08 -14.33
C PHE A 300 4.77 15.24 -13.79
N CYS A 301 4.39 16.46 -14.15
CA CYS A 301 4.97 17.69 -13.60
C CYS A 301 4.11 18.30 -12.50
N GLU A 302 2.85 17.88 -12.43
CA GLU A 302 1.85 18.23 -11.45
C GLU A 302 1.10 16.96 -11.05
N ALA A 303 0.28 17.02 -10.01
CA ALA A 303 -0.58 15.89 -9.63
C ALA A 303 -1.41 15.41 -10.85
N PRO A 304 -1.54 14.09 -11.09
CA PRO A 304 -2.32 13.60 -12.21
C PRO A 304 -3.79 13.99 -12.06
N LYS A 305 -4.39 14.52 -13.13
CA LYS A 305 -5.76 15.06 -13.10
C LYS A 305 -6.81 14.01 -12.72
N ASP A 306 -6.66 12.80 -13.23
CA ASP A 306 -7.58 11.69 -13.03
C ASP A 306 -7.04 10.69 -11.99
N GLU A 307 -6.20 11.17 -11.06
CA GLU A 307 -5.80 10.33 -9.93
C GLU A 307 -6.94 10.24 -8.91
N PRO A 308 -7.29 9.04 -8.44
CA PRO A 308 -8.31 8.87 -7.41
C PRO A 308 -8.03 9.68 -6.14
N SER A 309 -9.10 10.12 -5.50
CA SER A 309 -9.02 10.96 -4.30
C SER A 309 -8.27 10.26 -3.18
N CYS A 310 -7.46 11.03 -2.46
CA CYS A 310 -6.84 10.62 -1.19
C CYS A 310 -7.59 11.15 0.03
N SER A 311 -8.64 11.96 -0.16
CA SER A 311 -9.45 12.50 0.93
C SER A 311 -10.70 11.62 1.14
N PRO A 312 -10.94 11.12 2.36
CA PRO A 312 -12.10 10.28 2.66
C PRO A 312 -13.42 11.02 2.41
N VAL A 313 -14.29 10.42 1.61
CA VAL A 313 -15.65 10.92 1.34
C VAL A 313 -16.58 9.73 1.11
N ARG A 314 -17.73 9.72 1.78
CA ARG A 314 -18.79 8.75 1.54
C ARG A 314 -20.13 9.47 1.46
N GLN A 315 -20.71 9.49 0.27
CA GLN A 315 -21.87 10.33 -0.05
C GLN A 315 -23.05 10.02 0.89
N GLY A 316 -23.51 11.05 1.62
CA GLY A 316 -24.61 10.92 2.58
C GLY A 316 -24.17 10.55 3.99
N GLU A 317 -22.88 10.33 4.22
CA GLU A 317 -22.32 9.95 5.51
C GLU A 317 -21.29 10.98 6.00
N TYR A 318 -20.24 11.25 5.23
CA TYR A 318 -19.25 12.31 5.51
C TYR A 318 -18.63 12.88 4.23
N ASN A 319 -18.17 14.12 4.31
CA ASN A 319 -17.57 14.87 3.20
C ASN A 319 -16.25 15.57 3.56
N GLY A 320 -15.58 15.07 4.60
CA GLY A 320 -14.29 15.55 5.09
C GLY A 320 -14.39 16.53 6.26
N PRO A 321 -13.23 17.02 6.75
CA PRO A 321 -13.14 17.80 7.97
C PRO A 321 -13.96 19.10 7.99
N THR A 322 -14.53 19.42 9.15
CA THR A 322 -15.23 20.68 9.43
C THR A 322 -14.82 21.25 10.79
N SER A 323 -15.34 22.42 11.18
CA SER A 323 -15.07 22.99 12.51
C SER A 323 -15.75 22.27 13.68
N ALA A 324 -16.60 21.28 13.43
CA ALA A 324 -17.32 20.52 14.44
C ALA A 324 -17.12 19.00 14.33
N ASP A 325 -16.27 18.58 13.39
CA ASP A 325 -15.88 17.21 13.03
C ASP A 325 -14.46 17.34 12.46
N PHE A 326 -13.47 17.33 13.34
CA PHE A 326 -12.11 17.77 13.05
C PHE A 326 -11.36 16.82 12.11
N ASP A 327 -11.60 15.52 12.21
CA ASP A 327 -10.96 14.51 11.35
C ASP A 327 -11.81 14.10 10.15
N GLY A 328 -13.07 14.54 10.09
CA GLY A 328 -13.94 14.41 8.93
C GLY A 328 -14.59 13.05 8.77
N ASP A 329 -14.76 12.30 9.86
CA ASP A 329 -15.28 10.93 9.85
C ASP A 329 -16.83 10.85 9.88
N GLY A 330 -17.50 12.00 10.01
CA GLY A 330 -18.96 12.12 10.04
C GLY A 330 -19.56 12.09 11.44
N VAL A 331 -18.76 11.87 12.47
CA VAL A 331 -19.15 12.00 13.88
C VAL A 331 -18.66 13.35 14.40
N LYS A 332 -19.51 14.05 15.15
CA LYS A 332 -19.13 15.36 15.70
C LYS A 332 -18.18 15.17 16.86
N ASP A 333 -17.20 16.06 17.02
CA ASP A 333 -16.16 16.02 18.06
C ASP A 333 -16.69 15.76 19.49
N ASN A 334 -17.93 16.18 19.80
CA ASN A 334 -18.52 16.03 21.12
C ASN A 334 -19.22 14.68 21.37
N ALA A 335 -19.40 13.89 20.31
CA ALA A 335 -20.00 12.55 20.31
C ALA A 335 -19.02 11.49 19.78
N ASP A 336 -17.83 11.92 19.37
CA ASP A 336 -16.78 11.13 18.76
C ASP A 336 -15.85 10.54 19.84
N ASN A 337 -15.60 9.23 19.78
CA ASN A 337 -14.69 8.53 20.69
C ASN A 337 -13.20 8.65 20.30
N CYS A 338 -12.90 9.19 19.13
CA CYS A 338 -11.57 9.59 18.66
C CYS A 338 -11.61 10.93 17.88
N PRO A 339 -11.91 12.09 18.50
CA PRO A 339 -12.16 13.39 17.82
C PRO A 339 -11.04 13.99 16.93
N LYS A 340 -9.94 13.28 16.72
CA LYS A 340 -8.80 13.70 15.90
C LYS A 340 -8.27 12.57 15.01
N VAL A 341 -8.81 11.36 15.12
CA VAL A 341 -8.31 10.19 14.40
C VAL A 341 -9.49 9.52 13.72
N PHE A 342 -9.61 9.79 12.42
CA PHE A 342 -10.69 9.35 11.56
C PHE A 342 -11.04 7.86 11.76
N ASN A 343 -12.23 7.60 12.29
CA ASN A 343 -12.79 6.27 12.52
C ASN A 343 -14.30 6.24 12.25
N PRO A 344 -14.70 6.46 10.98
CA PRO A 344 -16.10 6.57 10.64
C PRO A 344 -16.82 5.26 10.96
N ILE A 345 -18.09 5.37 11.34
CA ILE A 345 -18.95 4.21 11.57
C ILE A 345 -19.11 3.44 10.25
N ARG A 346 -18.60 2.21 10.17
CA ARG A 346 -18.76 1.34 8.99
C ARG A 346 -20.09 0.57 9.08
N PRO A 347 -20.61 0.05 7.95
CA PRO A 347 -21.72 -0.90 7.95
C PRO A 347 -21.54 -2.06 8.92
N LEU A 348 -20.31 -2.56 9.10
CA LEU A 348 -20.01 -3.64 10.04
C LEU A 348 -20.02 -3.22 11.53
N ASP A 349 -19.98 -1.92 11.84
CA ASP A 349 -19.81 -1.39 13.21
C ASP A 349 -21.15 -1.18 13.96
N ASN A 350 -22.27 -1.66 13.41
CA ASN A 350 -23.59 -1.63 14.06
C ASN A 350 -24.04 -0.24 14.56
N GLY A 351 -23.66 0.82 13.84
CA GLY A 351 -24.12 2.18 14.12
C GLY A 351 -23.36 2.91 15.23
N LYS A 352 -22.17 2.42 15.64
CA LYS A 352 -21.30 3.09 16.62
C LYS A 352 -19.85 3.05 16.16
N GLN A 353 -19.05 4.01 16.61
CA GLN A 353 -17.59 3.90 16.46
C GLN A 353 -17.08 2.74 17.31
N ALA A 354 -16.04 2.06 16.83
CA ALA A 354 -15.46 0.91 17.51
C ALA A 354 -14.76 1.35 18.81
N ASP A 355 -14.99 0.58 19.87
CA ASP A 355 -14.46 0.72 21.24
C ASP A 355 -14.60 -0.67 21.87
N TYR A 356 -13.59 -1.52 21.65
CA TYR A 356 -13.67 -2.95 21.88
C TYR A 356 -13.68 -3.30 23.38
N ASP A 357 -12.94 -2.57 24.20
CA ASP A 357 -12.87 -2.80 25.65
C ASP A 357 -13.87 -1.95 26.47
N GLY A 358 -14.51 -0.96 25.83
CA GLY A 358 -15.59 -0.17 26.39
C GLY A 358 -15.13 0.89 27.38
N ASP A 359 -13.90 1.37 27.28
CA ASP A 359 -13.36 2.41 28.14
C ASP A 359 -13.77 3.84 27.71
N GLY A 360 -14.35 3.97 26.51
CA GLY A 360 -14.82 5.21 25.92
C GLY A 360 -13.82 5.89 24.97
N LEU A 361 -12.62 5.33 24.80
CA LEU A 361 -11.65 5.70 23.77
C LEU A 361 -11.81 4.76 22.58
N GLY A 362 -11.85 5.29 21.36
CA GLY A 362 -12.02 4.43 20.19
C GLY A 362 -10.77 3.61 19.85
N ASP A 363 -10.98 2.43 19.26
CA ASP A 363 -9.92 1.46 18.95
C ASP A 363 -8.73 2.05 18.17
N VAL A 364 -8.97 3.06 17.33
CA VAL A 364 -7.95 3.66 16.46
C VAL A 364 -7.07 4.68 17.15
N CYS A 365 -7.53 5.27 18.25
CA CYS A 365 -6.80 6.26 19.04
C CYS A 365 -6.38 5.72 20.40
N ASP A 366 -6.76 4.49 20.72
CA ASP A 366 -6.29 3.74 21.88
C ASP A 366 -4.98 2.98 21.61
N LEU A 367 -4.07 3.03 22.58
CA LEU A 367 -2.83 2.26 22.61
C LEU A 367 -3.07 0.81 23.08
N CYS A 368 -4.13 0.58 23.87
CA CYS A 368 -4.46 -0.68 24.52
C CYS A 368 -5.91 -1.16 24.23
N PRO A 369 -6.38 -1.21 22.96
CA PRO A 369 -7.80 -1.42 22.59
C PRO A 369 -8.40 -2.79 22.94
N LEU A 370 -7.69 -3.63 23.69
CA LEU A 370 -8.19 -4.93 24.17
C LEU A 370 -8.24 -5.00 25.70
N SER A 371 -7.90 -3.93 26.42
CA SER A 371 -7.84 -3.91 27.87
C SER A 371 -8.08 -2.51 28.41
N SER A 372 -9.21 -2.36 29.12
CA SER A 372 -9.53 -1.10 29.80
C SER A 372 -8.45 -0.76 30.82
N ASP A 373 -7.93 0.47 30.72
CA ASP A 373 -6.83 1.03 31.53
C ASP A 373 -7.04 1.00 33.05
#